data_AF-A0A918XUE1-F1
#
_entry.id   AF-A0A918XUE1-F1
#
_cell.length_a   1.000
_cell.length_b   1.000
_cell.length_c   1.000
_cell.angle_alpha   90.00
_cell.angle_beta   90.00
_cell.angle_gamma   90.00
#
_symmetry.space_group_name_H-M   'P 1'
#
loop_
_entity.id
_entity.type
_entity.pdbx_description
1 polymer ?
#
loop_
_entity_poly.entity_id
_entity_poly.type
_entity_poly.pdbx_seq_one_letter_code
_entity_poly.pdbx_strand_id
1 'polypeptide(L)'
;MREQYERFPFPDHSKSRAVISALANSDDPARLSGSLFGGRADPSTWSILIAGGGTGEKTLGLAMLTRHFGTRIVHLDLSGRSIEVAEGFCRARGVDNVEFVQGSIHDIPSLLPGRRFDYVQCMGVLHHLPDPQAGLDRLAGVLTDGGALSLAVYADVGRTAVYLAREAMGVLTDGVASLDETVAIARSAMERLPKSNWLRSDPAMMLHIGRHGDNALLDAILHARDVAYDAYSFRALLDGSGLVFADHCEPFQKMVYDVRGYRFPADLRRRVEALPELARKRFLELFHGRLVVQSAYASRGAARRAPFVDDMIPHRTIFTNIRWTLDTEGRVELRDTRFGGLRMQVGGAATFYLLSVNEVRTNGEIFDLMIAKQPAFGDRDTLRQRLEKELEPLFRYDLISLCDRPFRAAT
;
A
#
# COMPACT_ATOMS: atom_id res chain seq x y z
N MET A 1 -10.99 3.47 -21.73
CA MET A 1 -10.29 2.75 -20.64
C MET A 1 -9.73 1.41 -21.11
N ARG A 2 -10.55 0.43 -21.54
CA ARG A 2 -10.01 -0.86 -22.02
C ARG A 2 -8.92 -0.69 -23.09
N GLU A 3 -9.21 0.05 -24.16
CA GLU A 3 -8.23 0.28 -25.25
C GLU A 3 -6.88 0.82 -24.75
N GLN A 4 -6.88 1.74 -23.77
CA GLN A 4 -5.66 2.28 -23.18
C GLN A 4 -4.77 1.18 -22.60
N TYR A 5 -5.33 0.27 -21.79
CA TYR A 5 -4.55 -0.81 -21.18
C TYR A 5 -4.25 -1.96 -22.14
N GLU A 6 -5.06 -2.17 -23.19
CA GLU A 6 -4.71 -3.12 -24.26
C GLU A 6 -3.48 -2.66 -25.07
N ARG A 7 -3.34 -1.35 -25.28
CA ARG A 7 -2.24 -0.76 -26.07
C ARG A 7 -1.02 -0.42 -25.23
N PHE A 8 -1.25 0.05 -24.01
CA PHE A 8 -0.22 0.47 -23.06
C PHE A 8 -0.43 -0.22 -21.70
N PRO A 9 -0.14 -1.54 -21.59
CA PRO A 9 -0.30 -2.29 -20.34
C PRO A 9 0.56 -1.69 -19.22
N PHE A 10 -0.01 -1.55 -18.01
CA PHE A 10 0.66 -0.86 -16.91
C PHE A 10 0.57 -1.67 -15.60
N PRO A 11 1.61 -1.65 -14.74
CA PRO A 11 2.95 -1.08 -14.96
C PRO A 11 3.79 -1.78 -16.03
N ASP A 12 4.73 -1.04 -16.66
CA ASP A 12 5.75 -1.66 -17.53
C ASP A 12 6.89 -2.28 -16.69
N HIS A 13 7.12 -3.57 -16.88
CA HIS A 13 8.14 -4.37 -16.17
C HIS A 13 9.50 -4.38 -16.87
N SER A 14 9.60 -3.92 -18.11
CA SER A 14 10.79 -4.06 -18.96
C SER A 14 12.05 -3.39 -18.38
N LYS A 15 11.88 -2.25 -17.68
CA LYS A 15 12.97 -1.43 -17.14
C LYS A 15 13.14 -1.57 -15.62
N SER A 16 12.46 -2.52 -14.98
CA SER A 16 12.27 -2.48 -13.53
C SER A 16 12.83 -3.71 -12.80
N ARG A 17 13.30 -3.53 -11.54
CA ARG A 17 13.53 -4.63 -10.59
C ARG A 17 12.17 -5.16 -10.11
N ALA A 18 11.35 -5.61 -11.05
CA ALA A 18 9.92 -5.85 -10.89
C ALA A 18 9.62 -6.79 -9.73
N VAL A 19 10.49 -7.78 -9.48
CA VAL A 19 10.36 -8.74 -8.37
C VAL A 19 10.52 -8.09 -7.01
N ILE A 20 11.54 -7.24 -6.86
CA ILE A 20 11.81 -6.53 -5.61
C ILE A 20 10.65 -5.57 -5.33
N SER A 21 10.17 -4.89 -6.37
CA SER A 21 9.02 -3.99 -6.30
C SER A 21 7.74 -4.74 -5.91
N ALA A 22 7.48 -5.88 -6.55
CA ALA A 22 6.35 -6.76 -6.27
C ALA A 22 6.36 -7.24 -4.81
N LEU A 23 7.49 -7.73 -4.30
CA LEU A 23 7.57 -8.22 -2.92
C LEU A 23 7.45 -7.10 -1.89
N ALA A 24 8.19 -6.01 -2.06
CA ALA A 24 8.32 -4.97 -1.03
C ALA A 24 7.19 -3.93 -1.05
N ASN A 25 6.28 -3.97 -2.03
CA ASN A 25 5.10 -3.11 -2.04
C ASN A 25 3.80 -3.93 -1.99
N SER A 26 3.86 -5.26 -1.87
CA SER A 26 2.65 -6.07 -1.71
C SER A 26 2.12 -6.03 -0.29
N ASP A 27 0.84 -6.36 -0.14
CA ASP A 27 0.22 -6.58 1.15
C ASP A 27 0.78 -7.87 1.78
N ASP A 28 1.88 -7.75 2.54
CA ASP A 28 2.52 -8.88 3.21
C ASP A 28 1.51 -9.64 4.08
N PRO A 29 1.33 -10.97 3.93
CA PRO A 29 0.38 -11.74 4.72
C PRO A 29 0.57 -11.61 6.24
N ALA A 30 1.82 -11.48 6.72
CA ALA A 30 2.10 -11.26 8.14
C ALA A 30 1.59 -9.89 8.60
N ARG A 31 1.73 -8.89 7.74
CA ARG A 31 1.19 -7.55 7.97
C ARG A 31 -0.32 -7.54 7.96
N LEU A 32 -0.95 -8.23 7.00
CA LEU A 32 -2.41 -8.36 6.97
C LEU A 32 -2.93 -9.07 8.23
N SER A 33 -2.30 -10.18 8.62
CA SER A 33 -2.62 -10.89 9.86
C SER A 33 -2.51 -9.97 11.07
N GLY A 34 -1.38 -9.27 11.22
CA GLY A 34 -1.10 -8.39 12.34
C GLY A 34 -1.98 -7.14 12.40
N SER A 35 -2.30 -6.53 11.27
CA SER A 35 -3.08 -5.28 11.22
C SER A 35 -4.60 -5.51 11.24
N LEU A 36 -5.08 -6.65 10.73
CA LEU A 36 -6.52 -6.88 10.50
C LEU A 36 -7.12 -8.01 11.32
N PHE A 37 -6.33 -9.06 11.58
CA PHE A 37 -6.83 -10.33 12.11
C PHE A 37 -6.23 -10.68 13.47
N GLY A 38 -5.78 -9.69 14.23
CA GLY A 38 -5.22 -9.86 15.57
C GLY A 38 -3.94 -10.69 15.61
N GLY A 39 -3.27 -10.86 14.47
CA GLY A 39 -2.09 -11.71 14.31
C GLY A 39 -2.40 -13.19 14.14
N ARG A 40 -3.69 -13.58 14.07
CA ARG A 40 -4.12 -14.99 14.17
C ARG A 40 -4.69 -15.57 12.88
N ALA A 41 -4.56 -14.87 11.76
CA ALA A 41 -5.04 -15.39 10.49
C ALA A 41 -4.20 -16.56 9.99
N ASP A 42 -4.87 -17.49 9.31
CA ASP A 42 -4.24 -18.61 8.61
C ASP A 42 -4.23 -18.39 7.10
N PRO A 43 -3.09 -18.01 6.49
CA PRO A 43 -3.01 -17.80 5.05
C PRO A 43 -3.33 -19.03 4.23
N SER A 44 -3.18 -20.25 4.80
CA SER A 44 -3.48 -21.48 4.07
C SER A 44 -4.95 -21.65 3.73
N THR A 45 -5.80 -20.95 4.48
CA THR A 45 -7.25 -20.94 4.26
C THR A 45 -7.70 -19.82 3.33
N TRP A 46 -6.82 -18.85 3.02
CA TRP A 46 -7.21 -17.65 2.30
C TRP A 46 -7.53 -17.93 0.83
N SER A 47 -8.70 -17.46 0.41
CA SER A 47 -8.97 -17.13 -0.99
C SER A 47 -8.84 -15.62 -1.21
N ILE A 48 -8.00 -15.24 -2.18
CA ILE A 48 -7.69 -13.85 -2.47
C ILE A 48 -8.23 -13.45 -3.84
N LEU A 49 -8.86 -12.28 -3.94
CA LEU A 49 -9.17 -11.61 -5.20
C LEU A 49 -8.31 -10.37 -5.36
N ILE A 50 -7.63 -10.24 -6.50
CA ILE A 50 -6.94 -9.02 -6.92
C ILE A 50 -7.77 -8.42 -8.04
N ALA A 51 -8.46 -7.32 -7.75
CA ALA A 51 -9.39 -6.65 -8.65
C ALA A 51 -8.72 -5.47 -9.35
N GLY A 52 -8.57 -5.57 -10.68
CA GLY A 52 -7.75 -4.69 -11.51
C GLY A 52 -6.27 -4.97 -11.30
N GLY A 53 -5.86 -6.22 -11.48
CA GLY A 53 -4.50 -6.67 -11.21
C GLY A 53 -3.44 -6.16 -12.18
N GLY A 54 -3.84 -5.52 -13.29
CA GLY A 54 -2.97 -4.94 -14.31
C GLY A 54 -1.96 -5.96 -14.84
N THR A 55 -0.72 -5.53 -15.03
CA THR A 55 0.36 -6.41 -15.49
C THR A 55 0.95 -7.31 -14.38
N GLY A 56 0.27 -7.45 -13.24
CA GLY A 56 0.53 -8.51 -12.27
C GLY A 56 1.61 -8.24 -11.22
N GLU A 57 2.03 -6.99 -10.99
CA GLU A 57 3.05 -6.69 -9.96
C GLU A 57 2.61 -7.17 -8.57
N LYS A 58 1.42 -6.74 -8.13
CA LYS A 58 0.89 -7.12 -6.82
C LYS A 58 0.51 -8.60 -6.76
N THR A 59 -0.03 -9.13 -7.87
CA THR A 59 -0.35 -10.55 -8.03
C THR A 59 0.84 -11.43 -7.81
N LEU A 60 1.95 -11.14 -8.49
CA LEU A 60 3.19 -11.87 -8.29
C LEU A 60 3.67 -11.75 -6.85
N GLY A 61 3.69 -10.54 -6.28
CA GLY A 61 4.17 -10.31 -4.92
C GLY A 61 3.40 -11.13 -3.88
N LEU A 62 2.06 -11.07 -3.92
CA LEU A 62 1.20 -11.86 -3.04
C LEU A 62 1.39 -13.36 -3.29
N ALA A 63 1.37 -13.80 -4.54
CA ALA A 63 1.51 -15.22 -4.88
C ALA A 63 2.84 -15.80 -4.40
N MET A 64 3.95 -15.07 -4.54
CA MET A 64 5.24 -15.52 -4.03
C MET A 64 5.29 -15.56 -2.49
N LEU A 65 4.68 -14.59 -1.81
CA LEU A 65 4.61 -14.56 -0.35
C LEU A 65 3.71 -15.66 0.21
N THR A 66 2.72 -16.11 -0.56
CA THR A 66 1.73 -17.11 -0.10
C THR A 66 1.92 -18.52 -0.67
N ARG A 67 2.86 -18.73 -1.59
CA ARG A 67 3.05 -20.01 -2.31
C ARG A 67 3.22 -21.22 -1.40
N HIS A 68 3.72 -21.04 -0.18
CA HIS A 68 3.95 -22.12 0.78
C HIS A 68 2.73 -22.47 1.63
N PHE A 69 1.68 -21.66 1.60
CA PHE A 69 0.47 -21.88 2.39
C PHE A 69 -0.65 -22.60 1.63
N GLY A 70 -0.57 -22.70 0.29
CA GLY A 70 -1.67 -23.25 -0.52
C GLY A 70 -2.80 -22.26 -0.81
N THR A 71 -2.59 -20.97 -0.52
CA THR A 71 -3.49 -19.86 -0.85
C THR A 71 -3.80 -19.81 -2.34
N ARG A 72 -5.08 -19.61 -2.69
CA ARG A 72 -5.53 -19.43 -4.07
C ARG A 72 -5.79 -17.96 -4.37
N ILE A 73 -5.26 -17.48 -5.49
CA ILE A 73 -5.40 -16.10 -5.93
C ILE A 73 -6.20 -16.05 -7.23
N VAL A 74 -7.18 -15.16 -7.31
CA VAL A 74 -7.85 -14.77 -8.55
C VAL A 74 -7.31 -13.41 -8.95
N HIS A 75 -6.75 -13.32 -10.15
CA HIS A 75 -6.41 -12.07 -10.79
C HIS A 75 -7.54 -11.70 -11.75
N LEU A 76 -8.24 -10.60 -11.48
CA LEU A 76 -9.27 -10.05 -12.35
C LEU A 76 -8.74 -8.76 -12.99
N ASP A 77 -8.78 -8.65 -14.31
CA ASP A 77 -8.47 -7.40 -15.02
C ASP A 77 -9.32 -7.21 -16.28
N LEU A 78 -9.54 -5.96 -16.68
CA LEU A 78 -10.33 -5.62 -17.86
C LEU A 78 -9.59 -5.91 -19.18
N SER A 79 -8.26 -5.78 -19.18
CA SER A 79 -7.42 -5.91 -20.37
C SER A 79 -6.85 -7.32 -20.50
N GLY A 80 -7.12 -7.95 -21.64
CA GLY A 80 -6.53 -9.25 -21.96
C GLY A 80 -5.01 -9.16 -22.10
N ARG A 81 -4.50 -8.08 -22.70
CA ARG A 81 -3.06 -7.83 -22.84
C ARG A 81 -2.35 -7.69 -21.49
N SER A 82 -2.93 -6.96 -20.54
CA SER A 82 -2.40 -6.85 -19.18
C SER A 82 -2.32 -8.22 -18.50
N ILE A 83 -3.37 -9.04 -18.65
CA ILE A 83 -3.41 -10.43 -18.15
C ILE A 83 -2.30 -11.28 -18.78
N GLU A 84 -2.12 -11.24 -20.10
CA GLU A 84 -1.03 -11.99 -20.77
C GLU A 84 0.36 -11.63 -20.20
N VAL A 85 0.59 -10.35 -19.92
CA VAL A 85 1.83 -9.89 -19.29
C VAL A 85 1.94 -10.42 -17.85
N ALA A 86 0.85 -10.34 -17.07
CA ALA A 86 0.80 -10.82 -15.69
C ALA A 86 1.03 -12.34 -15.59
N GLU A 87 0.40 -13.12 -16.47
CA GLU A 87 0.58 -14.57 -16.61
C GLU A 87 2.02 -14.91 -16.95
N GLY A 88 2.61 -14.24 -17.95
CA GLY A 88 4.01 -14.42 -18.32
C GLY A 88 4.95 -14.08 -17.15
N PHE A 89 4.63 -13.03 -16.41
CA PHE A 89 5.42 -12.57 -15.26
C PHE A 89 5.40 -13.57 -14.09
N CYS A 90 4.23 -14.16 -13.80
CA CYS A 90 4.05 -15.23 -12.81
C CYS A 90 4.71 -16.54 -13.26
N ARG A 91 4.47 -16.97 -14.50
CA ARG A 91 5.05 -18.19 -15.07
C ARG A 91 6.57 -18.18 -15.07
N ALA A 92 7.19 -17.04 -15.41
CA ALA A 92 8.64 -16.87 -15.37
C ALA A 92 9.26 -17.03 -13.96
N ARG A 93 8.44 -17.11 -12.90
CA ARG A 93 8.86 -17.25 -11.50
C ARG A 93 8.34 -18.52 -10.83
N GLY A 94 7.75 -19.43 -11.61
CA GLY A 94 7.20 -20.67 -11.08
C GLY A 94 6.02 -20.44 -10.13
N VAL A 95 5.25 -19.37 -10.35
CA VAL A 95 4.00 -19.12 -9.64
C VAL A 95 2.86 -19.78 -10.42
N ASP A 96 2.18 -20.73 -9.78
CA ASP A 96 1.13 -21.57 -10.36
C ASP A 96 -0.20 -21.51 -9.57
N ASN A 97 -0.26 -20.77 -8.47
CA ASN A 97 -1.43 -20.63 -7.60
C ASN A 97 -2.35 -19.44 -7.96
N VAL A 98 -2.32 -19.00 -9.22
CA VAL A 98 -3.09 -17.85 -9.72
C VAL A 98 -4.02 -18.26 -10.85
N GLU A 99 -5.30 -17.97 -10.69
CA GLU A 99 -6.34 -18.04 -11.72
C GLU A 99 -6.51 -16.64 -12.34
N PHE A 100 -6.44 -16.54 -13.66
CA PHE A 100 -6.61 -15.29 -14.39
C PHE A 100 -7.99 -15.21 -15.02
N VAL A 101 -8.69 -14.10 -14.79
CA VAL A 101 -10.05 -13.85 -15.25
C VAL A 101 -10.10 -12.49 -15.94
N GLN A 102 -10.51 -12.47 -17.20
CA GLN A 102 -10.72 -11.22 -17.92
C GLN A 102 -12.15 -10.71 -17.70
N GLY A 103 -12.30 -9.48 -17.22
CA GLY A 103 -13.61 -8.85 -17.06
C GLY A 103 -13.60 -7.57 -16.25
N SER A 104 -14.79 -6.96 -16.13
CA SER A 104 -14.99 -5.76 -15.31
C SER A 104 -15.24 -6.12 -13.85
N ILE A 105 -14.85 -5.25 -12.92
CA ILE A 105 -15.25 -5.32 -11.50
C ILE A 105 -16.78 -5.33 -11.37
N HIS A 106 -17.50 -4.63 -12.25
CA HIS A 106 -18.96 -4.61 -12.24
C HIS A 106 -19.59 -5.98 -12.58
N ASP A 107 -18.84 -6.84 -13.28
CA ASP A 107 -19.29 -8.15 -13.76
C ASP A 107 -18.89 -9.29 -12.81
N ILE A 108 -18.26 -9.00 -11.67
CA ILE A 108 -17.83 -10.00 -10.68
C ILE A 108 -18.94 -11.02 -10.33
N PRO A 109 -20.22 -10.63 -10.12
CA PRO A 109 -21.26 -11.61 -9.77
C PRO A 109 -21.48 -12.70 -10.83
N SER A 110 -21.28 -12.39 -12.12
CA SER A 110 -21.42 -13.36 -13.21
C SER A 110 -20.12 -14.09 -13.53
N LEU A 111 -18.97 -13.42 -13.39
CA LEU A 111 -17.65 -14.00 -13.64
C LEU A 111 -17.21 -14.97 -12.54
N LEU A 112 -17.60 -14.71 -11.29
CA LEU A 112 -17.17 -15.45 -10.10
C LEU A 112 -18.38 -15.89 -9.26
N PRO A 113 -19.35 -16.63 -9.85
CA PRO A 113 -20.63 -16.91 -9.22
C PRO A 113 -20.45 -17.73 -7.94
N GLY A 114 -21.06 -17.27 -6.85
CA GLY A 114 -21.01 -17.94 -5.54
C GLY A 114 -19.66 -17.88 -4.82
N ARG A 115 -18.60 -17.38 -5.45
CA ARG A 115 -17.28 -17.28 -4.82
C ARG A 115 -17.29 -16.23 -3.72
N ARG A 116 -16.48 -16.48 -2.68
CA ARG A 116 -16.21 -15.56 -1.58
C ARG A 116 -14.72 -15.52 -1.32
N PHE A 117 -14.24 -14.39 -0.83
CA PHE A 117 -12.82 -14.13 -0.61
C PHE A 117 -12.57 -13.64 0.81
N ASP A 118 -11.53 -14.18 1.44
CA ASP A 118 -11.06 -13.73 2.76
C ASP A 118 -10.30 -12.41 2.65
N TYR A 119 -9.72 -12.18 1.47
CA TYR A 119 -9.02 -10.94 1.17
C TYR A 119 -9.30 -10.44 -0.26
N VAL A 120 -9.62 -9.16 -0.39
CA VAL A 120 -9.74 -8.48 -1.69
C VAL A 120 -8.74 -7.34 -1.76
N GLN A 121 -7.94 -7.29 -2.82
CA GLN A 121 -7.04 -6.18 -3.08
C GLN A 121 -7.52 -5.38 -4.30
N CYS A 122 -7.70 -4.08 -4.14
CA CYS A 122 -8.07 -3.17 -5.22
C CYS A 122 -7.22 -1.88 -5.14
N MET A 123 -6.06 -1.89 -5.80
CA MET A 123 -5.05 -0.86 -5.63
C MET A 123 -4.87 -0.07 -6.92
N GLY A 124 -5.35 1.17 -6.94
CA GLY A 124 -5.15 2.05 -8.09
C GLY A 124 -6.21 1.88 -9.19
N VAL A 125 -7.43 1.43 -8.85
CA VAL A 125 -8.42 0.99 -9.86
C VAL A 125 -9.75 1.73 -9.76
N LEU A 126 -10.37 1.78 -8.57
CA LEU A 126 -11.76 2.27 -8.43
C LEU A 126 -11.97 3.70 -8.97
N HIS A 127 -10.98 4.58 -8.83
CA HIS A 127 -11.07 5.96 -9.28
C HIS A 127 -11.07 6.14 -10.81
N HIS A 128 -10.80 5.06 -11.56
CA HIS A 128 -10.93 5.02 -13.01
C HIS A 128 -12.29 4.51 -13.49
N LEU A 129 -13.11 3.94 -12.59
CA LEU A 129 -14.41 3.38 -12.94
C LEU A 129 -15.45 4.47 -13.25
N PRO A 130 -16.45 4.16 -14.10
CA PRO A 130 -17.62 5.03 -14.29
C PRO A 130 -18.38 5.30 -12.99
N ASP A 131 -18.50 4.27 -12.15
CA ASP A 131 -19.18 4.32 -10.86
C ASP A 131 -18.29 3.64 -9.81
N PRO A 132 -17.41 4.41 -9.12
CA PRO A 132 -16.53 3.88 -8.11
C PRO A 132 -17.27 3.23 -6.93
N GLN A 133 -18.42 3.78 -6.53
CA GLN A 133 -19.22 3.25 -5.41
C GLN A 133 -19.79 1.88 -5.78
N ALA A 134 -20.46 1.76 -6.93
CA ALA A 134 -20.98 0.47 -7.38
C ALA A 134 -19.86 -0.56 -7.57
N GLY A 135 -18.67 -0.13 -8.00
CA GLY A 135 -17.48 -0.98 -8.06
C GLY A 135 -17.07 -1.52 -6.68
N LEU A 136 -16.97 -0.65 -5.67
CA LEU A 136 -16.65 -1.06 -4.31
C LEU A 136 -17.74 -1.95 -3.70
N ASP A 137 -19.03 -1.69 -3.98
CA ASP A 137 -20.13 -2.53 -3.51
C ASP A 137 -20.02 -3.97 -4.02
N ARG A 138 -19.56 -4.17 -5.28
CA ARG A 138 -19.29 -5.53 -5.82
C ARG A 138 -18.14 -6.21 -5.09
N LEU A 139 -17.06 -5.49 -4.81
CA LEU A 139 -15.90 -6.02 -4.08
C LEU A 139 -16.26 -6.35 -2.63
N ALA A 140 -16.95 -5.44 -1.96
CA ALA A 140 -17.48 -5.65 -0.63
C ALA A 140 -18.39 -6.88 -0.62
N GLY A 141 -19.27 -7.03 -1.63
CA GLY A 141 -20.24 -8.12 -1.81
C GLY A 141 -19.67 -9.53 -2.00
N VAL A 142 -18.39 -9.67 -2.31
CA VAL A 142 -17.71 -10.98 -2.41
C VAL A 142 -16.81 -11.31 -1.22
N LEU A 143 -16.64 -10.42 -0.25
CA LEU A 143 -15.94 -10.77 1.00
C LEU A 143 -16.69 -11.83 1.82
N THR A 144 -15.95 -12.66 2.55
CA THR A 144 -16.49 -13.48 3.64
C THR A 144 -16.90 -12.60 4.83
N ASP A 145 -17.67 -13.13 5.80
CA ASP A 145 -18.15 -12.35 6.95
C ASP A 145 -17.02 -11.87 7.90
N GLY A 146 -15.84 -12.48 7.81
CA GLY A 146 -14.62 -12.01 8.45
C GLY A 146 -13.61 -11.40 7.47
N GLY A 147 -13.96 -11.27 6.19
CA GLY A 147 -13.05 -10.86 5.14
C GLY A 147 -12.68 -9.38 5.22
N ALA A 148 -11.51 -9.06 4.69
CA ALA A 148 -10.99 -7.70 4.62
C ALA A 148 -10.56 -7.34 3.19
N LEU A 149 -10.40 -6.04 2.95
CA LEU A 149 -9.90 -5.53 1.69
C LEU A 149 -8.86 -4.43 1.89
N SER A 150 -7.90 -4.35 0.97
CA SER A 150 -7.13 -3.13 0.76
C SER A 150 -7.65 -2.37 -0.45
N LEU A 151 -7.82 -1.07 -0.26
CA LEU A 151 -8.25 -0.14 -1.28
C LEU A 151 -7.23 0.99 -1.39
N ALA A 152 -6.86 1.36 -2.61
CA ALA A 152 -6.15 2.59 -2.88
C ALA A 152 -6.77 3.36 -4.04
N VAL A 153 -7.00 4.65 -3.82
CA VAL A 153 -7.47 5.63 -4.82
C VAL A 153 -6.59 6.86 -4.81
N TYR A 154 -6.63 7.64 -5.88
CA TYR A 154 -5.86 8.88 -5.95
C TYR A 154 -6.33 9.91 -4.93
N ALA A 155 -5.36 10.56 -4.28
CA ALA A 155 -5.61 11.68 -3.39
C ALA A 155 -5.59 13.00 -4.16
N ASP A 156 -6.45 13.94 -3.78
CA ASP A 156 -6.64 15.22 -4.49
C ASP A 156 -5.42 16.14 -4.41
N VAL A 157 -4.94 16.44 -3.19
CA VAL A 157 -3.93 17.48 -2.97
C VAL A 157 -2.62 17.16 -3.65
N GLY A 158 -2.05 15.97 -3.42
CA GLY A 158 -0.75 15.60 -3.98
C GLY A 158 -0.74 15.46 -5.50
N ARG A 159 -1.92 15.37 -6.14
CA ARG A 159 -2.07 15.28 -7.59
C ARG A 159 -2.38 16.61 -8.27
N THR A 160 -2.39 17.72 -7.55
CA THR A 160 -2.65 19.05 -8.12
C THR A 160 -1.80 19.33 -9.37
N ALA A 161 -0.49 19.04 -9.32
CA ALA A 161 0.40 19.23 -10.46
C ALA A 161 0.08 18.31 -11.65
N VAL A 162 -0.41 17.10 -11.39
CA VAL A 162 -0.86 16.15 -12.41
C VAL A 162 -2.12 16.66 -13.10
N TYR A 163 -3.10 17.16 -12.35
CA TYR A 163 -4.34 17.68 -12.93
C TYR A 163 -4.12 18.94 -13.78
N LEU A 164 -3.23 19.84 -13.35
CA LEU A 164 -2.81 20.98 -14.18
C LEU A 164 -2.14 20.54 -15.49
N ALA A 165 -1.27 19.52 -15.42
CA ALA A 165 -0.62 18.99 -16.63
C ALA A 165 -1.63 18.28 -17.55
N ARG A 166 -2.57 17.53 -16.98
CA ARG A 166 -3.67 16.89 -17.71
C ARG A 166 -4.52 17.91 -18.44
N GLU A 167 -4.92 18.99 -17.77
CA GLU A 167 -5.69 20.07 -18.38
C GLU A 167 -4.91 20.69 -19.56
N ALA A 168 -3.63 21.01 -19.36
CA ALA A 168 -2.78 21.54 -20.41
C ALA A 168 -2.63 20.58 -21.61
N MET A 169 -2.48 19.27 -21.36
CA MET A 169 -2.42 18.28 -22.43
C MET A 169 -3.77 18.13 -23.12
N GLY A 170 -4.88 18.14 -22.38
CA GLY A 170 -6.23 18.09 -22.94
C GLY A 170 -6.50 19.23 -23.93
N VAL A 171 -6.04 20.44 -23.62
CA VAL A 171 -6.10 21.59 -24.56
C VAL A 171 -5.25 21.34 -25.80
N LEU A 172 -4.04 20.81 -25.62
CA LEU A 172 -3.10 20.59 -26.72
C LEU A 172 -3.52 19.46 -27.66
N THR A 173 -4.20 18.44 -27.14
CA THR A 173 -4.60 17.24 -27.88
C THR A 173 -6.10 17.23 -28.24
N ASP A 174 -6.80 18.34 -28.07
CA ASP A 174 -8.21 18.44 -28.43
C ASP A 174 -8.41 18.16 -29.93
N GLY A 175 -9.42 17.34 -30.25
CA GLY A 175 -9.69 16.89 -31.62
C GLY A 175 -8.71 15.88 -32.21
N VAL A 176 -7.66 15.46 -31.49
CA VAL A 176 -6.74 14.40 -31.95
C VAL A 176 -7.42 13.03 -31.80
N ALA A 177 -7.73 12.38 -32.92
CA ALA A 177 -8.47 11.11 -32.92
C ALA A 177 -7.60 9.90 -32.52
N SER A 178 -6.29 9.95 -32.76
CA SER A 178 -5.39 8.82 -32.51
C SER A 178 -4.79 8.89 -31.10
N LEU A 179 -4.91 7.78 -30.36
CA LEU A 179 -4.26 7.65 -29.05
C LEU A 179 -2.73 7.71 -29.15
N ASP A 180 -2.12 7.12 -30.19
CA ASP A 180 -0.66 7.17 -30.36
C ASP A 180 -0.18 8.59 -30.63
N GLU A 181 -0.94 9.34 -31.44
CA GLU A 181 -0.63 10.74 -31.74
C GLU A 181 -0.78 11.61 -30.49
N THR A 182 -1.85 11.40 -29.72
CA THR A 182 -2.07 12.04 -28.42
C THR A 182 -0.89 11.82 -27.47
N VAL A 183 -0.45 10.57 -27.32
CA VAL A 183 0.70 10.20 -26.47
C VAL A 183 1.99 10.83 -27.00
N ALA A 184 2.21 10.84 -28.32
CA ALA A 184 3.40 11.44 -28.93
C ALA A 184 3.48 12.95 -28.72
N ILE A 185 2.36 13.66 -28.89
CA ILE A 185 2.26 15.09 -28.62
C ILE A 185 2.53 15.37 -27.14
N ALA A 186 1.87 14.64 -26.23
CA ALA A 186 2.03 14.82 -24.80
C ALA A 186 3.47 14.54 -24.35
N ARG A 187 4.10 13.47 -24.83
CA ARG A 187 5.51 13.17 -24.53
C ARG A 187 6.42 14.32 -24.95
N SER A 188 6.24 14.83 -26.18
CA SER A 188 7.01 15.96 -26.68
C SER A 188 6.83 17.22 -25.82
N ALA A 189 5.60 17.52 -25.41
CA ALA A 189 5.33 18.66 -24.53
C ALA A 189 5.96 18.46 -23.13
N MET A 190 5.86 17.26 -22.57
CA MET A 190 6.39 16.90 -21.25
C MET A 190 7.91 17.04 -21.15
N GLU A 191 8.65 16.66 -22.20
CA GLU A 191 10.10 16.85 -22.30
C GLU A 191 10.53 18.33 -22.27
N ARG A 192 9.61 19.23 -22.64
CA ARG A 192 9.86 20.67 -22.82
C ARG A 192 9.24 21.53 -21.73
N LEU A 193 8.72 20.93 -20.65
CA LEU A 193 8.14 21.67 -19.53
C LEU A 193 9.13 22.71 -18.98
N PRO A 194 8.73 23.98 -18.76
CA PRO A 194 9.61 24.98 -18.17
C PRO A 194 9.98 24.61 -16.72
N LYS A 195 11.13 25.09 -16.22
CA LYS A 195 11.58 24.80 -14.84
C LYS A 195 10.60 25.26 -13.76
N SER A 196 9.77 26.27 -14.04
CA SER A 196 8.73 26.79 -13.15
C SER A 196 7.47 25.90 -13.07
N ASN A 197 7.34 24.91 -13.96
CA ASN A 197 6.19 24.01 -13.96
C ASN A 197 6.18 23.13 -12.71
N TRP A 198 5.00 23.00 -12.09
CA TRP A 198 4.84 22.26 -10.83
C TRP A 198 5.09 20.75 -10.98
N LEU A 199 4.66 20.16 -12.10
CA LEU A 199 4.87 18.73 -12.36
C LEU A 199 6.36 18.43 -12.55
N ARG A 200 7.09 19.30 -13.27
CA ARG A 200 8.55 19.20 -13.40
C ARG A 200 9.28 19.36 -12.06
N SER A 201 8.69 20.09 -11.12
CA SER A 201 9.23 20.30 -9.77
C SER A 201 8.94 19.13 -8.82
N ASP A 202 8.18 18.11 -9.25
CA ASP A 202 7.96 16.87 -8.52
C ASP A 202 8.92 15.77 -9.02
N PRO A 203 10.06 15.53 -8.33
CA PRO A 203 11.04 14.54 -8.76
C PRO A 203 10.50 13.11 -8.71
N ALA A 204 9.53 12.79 -7.84
CA ALA A 204 8.99 11.44 -7.75
C ALA A 204 8.09 11.14 -8.94
N MET A 205 7.23 12.08 -9.33
CA MET A 205 6.39 11.94 -10.53
C MET A 205 7.23 11.91 -11.80
N MET A 206 8.28 12.74 -11.90
CA MET A 206 9.20 12.70 -13.04
C MET A 206 9.97 11.38 -13.13
N LEU A 207 10.40 10.82 -12.00
CA LEU A 207 11.00 9.49 -11.97
C LEU A 207 10.01 8.41 -12.37
N HIS A 208 8.75 8.51 -11.94
CA HIS A 208 7.69 7.57 -12.30
C HIS A 208 7.44 7.54 -13.81
N ILE A 209 7.24 8.71 -14.42
CA ILE A 209 7.07 8.85 -15.87
C ILE A 209 8.32 8.37 -16.61
N GLY A 210 9.52 8.73 -16.15
CA GLY A 210 10.77 8.26 -16.77
C GLY A 210 10.95 6.74 -16.72
N ARG A 211 10.52 6.08 -15.64
CA ARG A 211 10.65 4.62 -15.44
C ARG A 211 9.74 3.82 -16.37
N HIS A 212 8.50 4.27 -16.58
CA HIS A 212 7.48 3.52 -17.32
C HIS A 212 7.11 4.16 -18.67
N GLY A 213 7.76 5.26 -19.05
CA GLY A 213 7.60 5.92 -20.33
C GLY A 213 6.15 6.31 -20.62
N ASP A 214 5.74 6.03 -21.85
CA ASP A 214 4.40 6.34 -22.36
C ASP A 214 3.28 5.72 -21.52
N ASN A 215 3.51 4.54 -20.95
CA ASN A 215 2.49 3.85 -20.16
C ASN A 215 2.18 4.64 -18.89
N ALA A 216 3.19 5.18 -18.18
CA ALA A 216 2.94 6.06 -17.04
C ALA A 216 2.43 7.45 -17.46
N LEU A 217 2.86 7.97 -18.61
CA LEU A 217 2.33 9.24 -19.10
C LEU A 217 0.82 9.13 -19.36
N LEU A 218 0.39 8.04 -19.99
CA LEU A 218 -1.00 7.77 -20.27
C LEU A 218 -1.80 7.45 -19.00
N ASP A 219 -1.26 6.62 -18.10
CA ASP A 219 -1.90 6.25 -16.83
C ASP A 219 -2.04 7.43 -15.86
N ALA A 220 -1.00 8.28 -15.74
CA ALA A 220 -1.01 9.35 -14.76
C ALA A 220 -1.60 10.66 -15.30
N ILE A 221 -1.30 11.06 -16.55
CA ILE A 221 -1.63 12.39 -17.08
C ILE A 221 -2.81 12.36 -18.04
N LEU A 222 -2.81 11.43 -19.01
CA LEU A 222 -3.81 11.42 -20.10
C LEU A 222 -5.00 10.48 -19.84
N HIS A 223 -5.10 9.88 -18.65
CA HIS A 223 -6.07 8.83 -18.40
C HIS A 223 -7.50 9.30 -18.68
N ALA A 224 -8.32 8.53 -19.40
CA ALA A 224 -9.65 9.01 -19.82
C ALA A 224 -10.57 9.40 -18.64
N ARG A 225 -10.43 8.74 -17.49
CA ARG A 225 -11.25 8.96 -16.28
C ARG A 225 -10.43 8.88 -15.00
N ASP A 226 -10.39 9.93 -14.21
CA ASP A 226 -9.64 9.98 -12.95
C ASP A 226 -10.44 10.84 -11.98
N VAL A 227 -10.84 10.25 -10.84
CA VAL A 227 -11.51 10.93 -9.74
C VAL A 227 -10.60 10.92 -8.51
N ALA A 228 -10.26 12.09 -8.00
CA ALA A 228 -9.46 12.24 -6.79
C ALA A 228 -10.34 12.24 -5.53
N TYR A 229 -9.76 11.82 -4.41
CA TYR A 229 -10.44 11.76 -3.12
C TYR A 229 -9.66 12.51 -2.04
N ASP A 230 -10.38 13.24 -1.20
CA ASP A 230 -9.89 13.75 0.08
C ASP A 230 -10.25 12.80 1.24
N ALA A 231 -9.84 13.13 2.47
CA ALA A 231 -10.18 12.34 3.65
C ALA A 231 -11.69 12.05 3.80
N TYR A 232 -12.55 13.02 3.42
CA TYR A 232 -14.00 12.91 3.61
C TYR A 232 -14.64 12.00 2.56
N SER A 233 -14.40 12.30 1.29
CA SER A 233 -14.93 11.53 0.16
C SER A 233 -14.39 10.09 0.16
N PHE A 234 -13.13 9.88 0.55
CA PHE A 234 -12.58 8.55 0.69
C PHE A 234 -13.25 7.77 1.83
N ARG A 235 -13.50 8.43 2.98
CA ARG A 235 -14.22 7.78 4.07
C ARG A 235 -15.67 7.47 3.69
N ALA A 236 -16.35 8.39 3.01
CA ALA A 236 -17.71 8.19 2.53
C ALA A 236 -17.83 7.02 1.55
N LEU A 237 -16.85 6.81 0.67
CA LEU A 237 -16.80 5.67 -0.26
C LEU A 237 -16.79 4.32 0.50
N LEU A 238 -15.98 4.22 1.56
CA LEU A 238 -15.93 3.01 2.40
C LEU A 238 -17.24 2.81 3.17
N ASP A 239 -17.71 3.85 3.84
CA ASP A 239 -18.94 3.80 4.65
C ASP A 239 -20.17 3.47 3.79
N GLY A 240 -20.23 3.99 2.55
CA GLY A 240 -21.30 3.71 1.58
C GLY A 240 -21.42 2.23 1.18
N SER A 241 -20.32 1.49 1.30
CA SER A 241 -20.26 0.05 1.01
C SER A 241 -20.50 -0.82 2.25
N GLY A 242 -20.83 -0.22 3.39
CA GLY A 242 -20.99 -0.90 4.68
C GLY A 242 -19.69 -1.47 5.25
N LEU A 243 -18.54 -1.00 4.78
CA LEU A 243 -17.24 -1.47 5.23
C LEU A 243 -16.75 -0.69 6.45
N VAL A 244 -16.16 -1.40 7.40
CA VAL A 244 -15.52 -0.78 8.57
C VAL A 244 -14.08 -0.44 8.21
N PHE A 245 -13.74 0.84 8.21
CA PHE A 245 -12.34 1.29 8.12
C PHE A 245 -11.52 0.72 9.29
N ALA A 246 -10.42 0.04 8.98
CA ALA A 246 -9.52 -0.54 9.96
C ALA A 246 -8.30 0.37 10.20
N ASP A 247 -7.53 0.64 9.13
CA ASP A 247 -6.32 1.46 9.17
C ASP A 247 -5.90 1.87 7.75
N HIS A 248 -4.90 2.72 7.59
CA HIS A 248 -4.31 3.04 6.29
C HIS A 248 -3.29 1.97 5.84
N CYS A 249 -3.23 1.68 4.53
CA CYS A 249 -2.31 0.65 3.99
C CYS A 249 -0.87 1.14 3.83
N GLU A 250 -0.63 2.45 3.76
CA GLU A 250 0.70 2.98 3.47
C GLU A 250 1.30 3.69 4.69
N PRO A 251 2.52 3.29 5.14
CA PRO A 251 3.19 3.96 6.25
C PRO A 251 3.29 5.49 6.06
N PHE A 252 3.59 5.93 4.83
CA PHE A 252 3.68 7.35 4.51
C PHE A 252 2.35 8.08 4.73
N GLN A 253 1.22 7.49 4.34
CA GLN A 253 -0.10 8.11 4.59
C GLN A 253 -0.41 8.17 6.09
N LYS A 254 -0.10 7.11 6.85
CA LYS A 254 -0.22 7.13 8.32
C LYS A 254 0.59 8.26 8.94
N MET A 255 1.80 8.48 8.44
CA MET A 255 2.67 9.55 8.90
C MET A 255 2.14 10.94 8.54
N VAL A 256 1.57 11.11 7.33
CA VAL A 256 0.91 12.38 6.95
C VAL A 256 -0.19 12.73 7.95
N TYR A 257 -0.95 11.73 8.42
CA TYR A 257 -2.01 11.91 9.41
C TYR A 257 -1.54 11.93 10.87
N ASP A 258 -0.26 11.67 11.15
CA ASP A 258 0.29 11.73 12.49
C ASP A 258 0.78 13.14 12.82
N VAL A 259 0.05 13.84 13.70
CA VAL A 259 0.39 15.20 14.17
C VAL A 259 1.80 15.26 14.79
N ARG A 260 2.34 14.16 15.33
CA ARG A 260 3.71 14.12 15.87
C ARG A 260 4.78 14.24 14.80
N GLY A 261 4.47 13.93 13.55
CA GLY A 261 5.36 14.16 12.42
C GLY A 261 5.65 15.64 12.16
N TYR A 262 4.85 16.56 12.73
CA TYR A 262 4.94 17.99 12.49
C TYR A 262 5.50 18.74 13.70
N ARG A 263 6.34 19.75 13.43
CA ARG A 263 6.95 20.62 14.45
C ARG A 263 6.03 21.79 14.82
N PHE A 264 4.82 21.47 15.27
CA PHE A 264 3.88 22.49 15.73
C PHE A 264 4.23 22.98 17.15
N PRO A 265 4.16 24.30 17.41
CA PRO A 265 4.09 24.86 18.75
C PRO A 265 2.94 24.23 19.56
N ALA A 266 3.06 24.21 20.89
CA ALA A 266 2.14 23.45 21.76
C ALA A 266 0.68 23.93 21.70
N ASP A 267 0.45 25.22 21.50
CA ASP A 267 -0.87 25.81 21.30
C ASP A 267 -1.49 25.39 19.96
N LEU A 268 -0.72 25.46 18.87
CA LEU A 268 -1.16 24.99 17.55
C LEU A 268 -1.43 23.48 17.55
N ARG A 269 -0.54 22.69 18.14
CA ARG A 269 -0.71 21.23 18.29
C ARG A 269 -2.03 20.89 18.97
N ARG A 270 -2.34 21.52 20.12
CA ARG A 270 -3.61 21.32 20.82
C ARG A 270 -4.82 21.68 19.96
N ARG A 271 -4.75 22.76 19.17
CA ARG A 271 -5.82 23.13 18.24
C ARG A 271 -6.03 22.06 17.17
N VAL A 272 -4.95 21.56 16.56
CA VAL A 272 -5.02 20.51 15.53
C VAL A 272 -5.54 19.19 16.12
N GLU A 273 -5.05 18.79 17.28
CA GLU A 273 -5.46 17.55 17.96
C GLU A 273 -6.93 17.58 18.40
N ALA A 274 -7.46 18.76 18.75
CA ALA A 274 -8.86 18.96 19.11
C ALA A 274 -9.84 18.93 17.92
N LEU A 275 -9.35 18.96 16.67
CA LEU A 275 -10.22 18.82 15.49
C LEU A 275 -10.86 17.42 15.44
N PRO A 276 -12.11 17.30 14.96
CA PRO A 276 -12.68 16.01 14.58
C PRO A 276 -11.76 15.23 13.64
N GLU A 277 -11.77 13.90 13.71
CA GLU A 277 -10.79 13.05 13.02
C GLU A 277 -10.63 13.40 11.53
N LEU A 278 -11.73 13.44 10.76
CA LEU A 278 -11.68 13.74 9.33
C LEU A 278 -11.26 15.17 9.03
N ALA A 279 -11.65 16.14 9.88
CA ALA A 279 -11.20 17.53 9.75
C ALA A 279 -9.70 17.66 10.01
N ARG A 280 -9.18 16.93 11.00
CA ARG A 280 -7.74 16.85 11.26
C ARG A 280 -6.99 16.23 10.09
N LYS A 281 -7.49 15.11 9.55
CA LYS A 281 -6.89 14.45 8.37
C LYS A 281 -6.88 15.40 7.17
N ARG A 282 -7.99 16.07 6.88
CA ARG A 282 -8.07 17.05 5.79
C ARG A 282 -7.10 18.21 5.97
N PHE A 283 -7.01 18.76 7.18
CA PHE A 283 -6.03 19.80 7.48
C PHE A 283 -4.61 19.30 7.19
N LEU A 284 -4.26 18.09 7.64
CA LEU A 284 -2.93 17.53 7.42
C LEU A 284 -2.65 17.21 5.95
N GLU A 285 -3.63 16.78 5.15
CA GLU A 285 -3.48 16.63 3.69
C GLU A 285 -3.08 17.94 3.02
N LEU A 286 -3.82 18.99 3.32
CA LEU A 286 -3.60 20.34 2.77
C LEU A 286 -2.28 20.92 3.26
N PHE A 287 -1.97 20.75 4.55
CA PHE A 287 -0.75 21.27 5.16
C PHE A 287 0.49 20.52 4.67
N HIS A 288 0.38 19.21 4.42
CA HIS A 288 1.48 18.39 3.88
C HIS A 288 1.68 18.59 2.38
N GLY A 289 0.58 18.72 1.61
CA GLY A 289 0.60 19.09 0.19
C GLY A 289 1.00 17.99 -0.80
N ARG A 290 1.40 16.80 -0.33
CA ARG A 290 2.02 15.74 -1.17
C ARG A 290 1.43 14.34 -1.03
N LEU A 291 0.30 14.20 -0.36
CA LEU A 291 -0.40 12.90 -0.33
C LEU A 291 -1.01 12.65 -1.71
N VAL A 292 -0.48 11.65 -2.44
CA VAL A 292 -0.89 11.32 -3.82
C VAL A 292 -1.91 10.17 -3.90
N VAL A 293 -2.06 9.41 -2.82
CA VAL A 293 -2.93 8.24 -2.73
C VAL A 293 -3.64 8.23 -1.36
N GLN A 294 -4.94 7.98 -1.39
CA GLN A 294 -5.72 7.54 -0.24
C GLN A 294 -5.77 6.02 -0.24
N SER A 295 -5.33 5.40 0.84
CA SER A 295 -5.38 3.95 1.02
C SER A 295 -5.96 3.55 2.37
N ALA A 296 -6.67 2.42 2.39
CA ALA A 296 -7.23 1.86 3.61
C ALA A 296 -7.34 0.35 3.53
N TYR A 297 -7.09 -0.29 4.67
CA TYR A 297 -7.68 -1.56 4.97
C TYR A 297 -9.09 -1.33 5.51
N ALA A 298 -10.05 -2.11 5.02
CA ALA A 298 -11.42 -2.11 5.49
C ALA A 298 -11.97 -3.54 5.56
N SER A 299 -12.97 -3.79 6.40
CA SER A 299 -13.48 -5.15 6.65
C SER A 299 -14.99 -5.19 6.81
N ARG A 300 -15.61 -6.36 6.58
CA ARG A 300 -17.05 -6.59 6.86
C ARG A 300 -17.38 -6.68 8.35
N GLY A 301 -16.38 -6.86 9.20
CA GLY A 301 -16.49 -6.87 10.65
C GLY A 301 -15.47 -5.94 11.30
N ALA A 302 -15.38 -5.98 12.63
CA ALA A 302 -14.36 -5.22 13.35
C ALA A 302 -12.97 -5.84 13.12
N ALA A 303 -12.08 -5.10 12.46
CA ALA A 303 -10.67 -5.44 12.38
C ALA A 303 -10.00 -5.30 13.76
N ARG A 304 -8.99 -6.12 14.01
CA ARG A 304 -8.22 -6.08 15.26
C ARG A 304 -6.74 -6.09 14.96
N ARG A 305 -5.99 -5.17 15.55
CA ARG A 305 -4.53 -5.20 15.54
C ARG A 305 -4.03 -6.22 16.55
N ALA A 306 -2.96 -6.92 16.20
CA ALA A 306 -2.30 -7.87 17.07
C ALA A 306 -1.73 -7.18 18.34
N PRO A 307 -1.93 -7.78 19.52
CA PRO A 307 -1.40 -7.23 20.77
C PRO A 307 0.10 -7.52 20.91
N PHE A 308 0.84 -6.66 21.62
CA PHE A 308 2.25 -6.88 21.95
C PHE A 308 2.39 -7.75 23.21
N VAL A 309 2.26 -9.06 23.02
CA VAL A 309 2.27 -10.08 24.07
C VAL A 309 3.26 -11.21 23.75
N ASP A 310 3.56 -12.04 24.74
CA ASP A 310 4.66 -13.00 24.70
C ASP A 310 4.52 -14.06 23.60
N ASP A 311 3.30 -14.51 23.27
CA ASP A 311 3.05 -15.57 22.28
C ASP A 311 3.12 -15.08 20.82
N MET A 312 3.33 -13.78 20.60
CA MET A 312 3.39 -13.20 19.26
C MET A 312 4.81 -13.17 18.71
N ILE A 313 4.94 -13.49 17.43
CA ILE A 313 6.16 -13.46 16.63
C ILE A 313 6.22 -12.11 15.88
N PRO A 314 7.28 -11.30 16.07
CA PRO A 314 7.49 -10.10 15.30
C PRO A 314 7.98 -10.38 13.88
N HIS A 315 7.34 -9.74 12.91
CA HIS A 315 7.64 -9.79 11.48
C HIS A 315 8.07 -8.41 10.98
N ARG A 316 9.18 -8.35 10.25
CA ARG A 316 9.63 -7.07 9.66
C ARG A 316 9.00 -6.88 8.31
N THR A 317 8.27 -5.78 8.16
CA THR A 317 7.70 -5.39 6.88
C THR A 317 8.76 -4.64 6.07
N ILE A 318 8.98 -5.10 4.84
CA ILE A 318 9.98 -4.52 3.94
C ILE A 318 9.28 -3.57 2.99
N PHE A 319 9.70 -2.31 2.98
CA PHE A 319 9.30 -1.32 2.00
C PHE A 319 10.49 -0.88 1.17
N THR A 320 10.32 -0.74 -0.15
CA THR A 320 11.42 -0.34 -1.05
C THR A 320 12.02 1.02 -0.70
N ASN A 321 11.20 1.89 -0.13
CA ASN A 321 11.56 3.26 0.25
C ASN A 321 12.02 3.39 1.70
N ILE A 322 11.98 2.34 2.53
CA ILE A 322 12.40 2.43 3.93
C ILE A 322 13.74 1.73 4.10
N ARG A 323 14.77 2.50 4.46
CA ARG A 323 16.10 1.99 4.77
C ARG A 323 16.26 1.81 6.27
N TRP A 324 16.76 0.64 6.66
CA TRP A 324 17.16 0.32 8.02
C TRP A 324 18.68 0.34 8.08
N THR A 325 19.26 1.20 8.91
CA THR A 325 20.70 1.33 9.09
C THR A 325 21.06 1.36 10.58
N LEU A 326 22.28 0.99 10.93
CA LEU A 326 22.83 1.24 12.26
C LEU A 326 23.65 2.53 12.22
N ASP A 327 23.38 3.44 13.16
CA ASP A 327 24.20 4.65 13.33
C ASP A 327 25.51 4.33 14.07
N THR A 328 26.38 5.33 14.20
CA THR A 328 27.69 5.20 14.88
C THR A 328 27.58 4.90 16.37
N GLU A 329 26.41 5.11 16.98
CA GLU A 329 26.11 4.81 18.38
C GLU A 329 25.37 3.45 18.52
N GLY A 330 25.21 2.70 17.43
CA GLY A 330 24.54 1.41 17.41
C GLY A 330 23.01 1.50 17.48
N ARG A 331 22.42 2.67 17.24
CA ARG A 331 20.96 2.84 17.16
C ARG A 331 20.45 2.45 15.79
N VAL A 332 19.24 1.88 15.73
CA VAL A 332 18.58 1.62 14.45
C VAL A 332 17.99 2.93 13.94
N GLU A 333 18.48 3.38 12.79
CA GLU A 333 17.92 4.49 12.03
C GLU A 333 17.03 3.95 10.91
N LEU A 334 15.79 4.42 10.86
CA LEU A 334 14.88 4.19 9.75
C LEU A 334 14.75 5.46 8.95
N ARG A 335 14.99 5.34 7.64
CA ARG A 335 14.91 6.46 6.71
C ARG A 335 13.93 6.18 5.59
N ASP A 336 12.88 6.97 5.47
CA ASP A 336 12.09 7.01 4.23
C ASP A 336 12.90 7.75 3.16
N THR A 337 13.09 7.16 1.99
CA THR A 337 13.81 7.78 0.87
C THR A 337 12.91 8.66 0.02
N ARG A 338 11.59 8.65 0.24
CA ARG A 338 10.64 9.52 -0.43
C ARG A 338 10.65 10.93 0.20
N PHE A 339 10.75 11.94 -0.66
CA PHE A 339 10.48 13.36 -0.37
C PHE A 339 11.24 14.00 0.81
N GLY A 340 12.51 13.67 1.02
CA GLY A 340 13.35 14.33 2.05
C GLY A 340 13.34 13.65 3.42
N GLY A 341 12.58 12.56 3.55
CA GLY A 341 12.80 11.44 4.46
C GLY A 341 12.49 11.65 5.93
N LEU A 342 11.47 10.93 6.39
CA LEU A 342 11.35 10.57 7.80
C LEU A 342 12.66 9.95 8.27
N ARG A 343 13.15 10.43 9.41
CA ARG A 343 14.21 9.80 10.18
C ARG A 343 13.65 9.42 11.52
N MET A 344 13.63 8.12 11.81
CA MET A 344 13.33 7.61 13.13
C MET A 344 14.56 6.93 13.69
N GLN A 345 14.84 7.15 14.96
CA GLN A 345 15.93 6.48 15.67
C GLN A 345 15.35 5.78 16.88
N VAL A 346 15.68 4.51 17.01
CA VAL A 346 15.38 3.69 18.19
C VAL A 346 16.70 3.17 18.75
N GLY A 347 16.84 3.25 20.07
CA GLY A 347 18.06 2.93 20.80
C GLY A 347 17.81 2.01 21.98
N GLY A 348 18.86 1.63 22.71
CA GLY A 348 18.74 0.88 23.95
C GLY A 348 18.12 -0.51 23.77
N ALA A 349 17.10 -0.83 24.57
CA ALA A 349 16.44 -2.14 24.56
C ALA A 349 15.75 -2.40 23.21
N ALA A 350 15.12 -1.38 22.61
CA ALA A 350 14.50 -1.51 21.29
C ALA A 350 15.50 -1.93 20.20
N THR A 351 16.71 -1.34 20.13
CA THR A 351 17.72 -1.80 19.16
C THR A 351 18.00 -3.29 19.31
N PHE A 352 18.24 -3.74 20.54
CA PHE A 352 18.57 -5.14 20.78
C PHE A 352 17.40 -6.05 20.40
N TYR A 353 16.18 -5.69 20.81
CA TYR A 353 14.96 -6.40 20.43
C TYR A 353 14.88 -6.53 18.90
N LEU A 354 15.05 -5.43 18.18
CA LEU A 354 15.01 -5.41 16.71
C LEU A 354 16.04 -6.35 16.12
N LEU A 355 17.31 -6.25 16.55
CA LEU A 355 18.38 -7.14 16.08
C LEU A 355 18.12 -8.63 16.41
N SER A 356 17.26 -8.92 17.39
CA SER A 356 16.86 -10.27 17.78
C SER A 356 15.64 -10.80 17.01
N VAL A 357 14.89 -9.94 16.32
CA VAL A 357 13.76 -10.33 15.46
C VAL A 357 14.28 -11.16 14.28
N ASN A 358 13.86 -12.43 14.24
CA ASN A 358 14.18 -13.37 13.17
C ASN A 358 12.92 -13.99 12.54
N GLU A 359 11.72 -13.45 12.83
CA GLU A 359 10.43 -13.88 12.25
C GLU A 359 10.01 -15.32 12.59
N VAL A 360 10.69 -15.92 13.59
CA VAL A 360 10.42 -17.27 14.11
C VAL A 360 10.23 -17.25 15.62
N ARG A 361 11.10 -16.54 16.35
CA ARG A 361 10.99 -16.42 17.81
C ARG A 361 9.80 -15.56 18.19
N THR A 362 9.09 -16.00 19.20
CA THR A 362 8.09 -15.22 19.92
C THR A 362 8.73 -14.07 20.69
N ASN A 363 7.93 -13.08 21.06
CA ASN A 363 8.34 -11.99 21.94
C ASN A 363 8.90 -12.51 23.26
N GLY A 364 8.27 -13.52 23.86
CA GLY A 364 8.73 -14.13 25.11
C GLY A 364 10.14 -14.71 24.98
N GLU A 365 10.42 -15.44 23.90
CA GLU A 365 11.76 -15.99 23.63
C GLU A 365 12.80 -14.89 23.38
N ILE A 366 12.42 -13.80 22.71
CA ILE A 366 13.29 -12.64 22.52
C ILE A 366 13.58 -11.96 23.87
N PHE A 367 12.57 -11.81 24.74
CA PHE A 367 12.74 -11.23 26.07
C PHE A 367 13.69 -12.06 26.93
N ASP A 368 13.57 -13.39 26.93
CA ASP A 368 14.50 -14.27 27.64
C ASP A 368 15.94 -14.11 27.15
N LEU A 369 16.13 -14.05 25.82
CA LEU A 369 17.43 -13.83 25.22
C LEU A 369 18.02 -12.48 25.65
N MET A 370 17.20 -11.43 25.68
CA MET A 370 17.60 -10.08 26.11
C MET A 370 18.04 -10.08 27.56
N ILE A 371 17.23 -10.64 28.45
CA ILE A 371 17.49 -10.68 29.90
C ILE A 371 18.75 -11.50 30.20
N ALA A 372 18.92 -12.64 29.53
CA ALA A 372 20.10 -13.49 29.68
C ALA A 372 21.40 -12.77 29.24
N LYS A 373 21.35 -11.99 28.16
CA LYS A 373 22.52 -11.23 27.68
C LYS A 373 22.77 -9.95 28.48
N GLN A 374 21.73 -9.32 29.00
CA GLN A 374 21.82 -8.07 29.72
C GLN A 374 20.81 -8.04 30.89
N PRO A 375 21.19 -8.59 32.06
CA PRO A 375 20.31 -8.68 33.23
C PRO A 375 19.79 -7.33 33.74
N ALA A 376 20.46 -6.23 33.39
CA ALA A 376 20.02 -4.87 33.68
C ALA A 376 18.67 -4.49 33.02
N PHE A 377 18.16 -5.30 32.09
CA PHE A 377 16.83 -5.12 31.52
C PHE A 377 15.68 -5.54 32.45
N GLY A 378 15.98 -6.19 33.58
CA GLY A 378 14.98 -6.57 34.59
C GLY A 378 14.21 -7.84 34.20
N ASP A 379 12.98 -7.97 34.71
CA ASP A 379 12.07 -9.07 34.38
C ASP A 379 11.32 -8.83 33.05
N ARG A 380 10.58 -9.87 32.60
CA ARG A 380 9.82 -9.82 31.34
C ARG A 380 8.77 -8.72 31.32
N ASP A 381 8.05 -8.49 32.41
CA ASP A 381 6.95 -7.52 32.44
C ASP A 381 7.49 -6.09 32.32
N THR A 382 8.57 -5.81 33.04
CA THR A 382 9.30 -4.54 32.97
C THR A 382 9.84 -4.30 31.56
N LEU A 383 10.46 -5.33 30.96
CA LEU A 383 10.99 -5.24 29.61
C LEU A 383 9.87 -5.05 28.56
N ARG A 384 8.74 -5.75 28.70
CA ARG A 384 7.59 -5.61 27.81
C ARG A 384 7.04 -4.19 27.82
N GLN A 385 6.74 -3.63 29.00
CA GLN A 385 6.22 -2.26 29.12
C GLN A 385 7.18 -1.22 28.54
N ARG A 386 8.49 -1.40 28.76
CA ARG A 386 9.51 -0.56 28.17
C ARG A 386 9.52 -0.64 26.65
N LEU A 387 9.57 -1.85 26.10
CA LEU A 387 9.61 -2.08 24.66
C LEU A 387 8.33 -1.65 23.96
N GLU A 388 7.16 -1.83 24.59
CA GLU A 388 5.88 -1.37 24.06
C GLU A 388 5.92 0.13 23.76
N LYS A 389 6.52 0.92 24.66
CA LYS A 389 6.70 2.36 24.48
C LYS A 389 7.80 2.70 23.45
N GLU A 390 8.95 2.03 23.52
CA GLU A 390 10.09 2.34 22.63
C GLU A 390 9.85 1.91 21.17
N LEU A 391 9.07 0.85 20.94
CA LEU A 391 8.74 0.30 19.62
C LEU A 391 7.40 0.81 19.08
N GLU A 392 6.61 1.53 19.87
CA GLU A 392 5.29 2.04 19.51
C GLU A 392 5.23 2.65 18.09
N PRO A 393 6.17 3.51 17.67
CA PRO A 393 6.13 4.07 16.31
C PRO A 393 6.28 3.02 15.20
N LEU A 394 7.05 1.96 15.42
CA LEU A 394 7.25 0.88 14.45
C LEU A 394 5.96 0.08 14.26
N PHE A 395 5.21 -0.16 15.33
CA PHE A 395 3.91 -0.83 15.26
C PHE A 395 2.84 0.08 14.62
N ARG A 396 2.81 1.38 14.98
CA ARG A 396 1.87 2.34 14.38
C ARG A 396 1.99 2.38 12.86
N TYR A 397 3.21 2.42 12.36
CA TYR A 397 3.49 2.55 10.93
C TYR A 397 3.59 1.21 10.19
N ASP A 398 3.21 0.09 10.84
CA ASP A 398 3.31 -1.28 10.30
C ASP A 398 4.71 -1.62 9.77
N LEU A 399 5.75 -1.10 10.40
CA LEU A 399 7.14 -1.46 10.11
C LEU A 399 7.50 -2.78 10.79
N ILE A 400 6.77 -3.11 11.85
CA ILE A 400 6.77 -4.41 12.50
C ILE A 400 5.31 -4.83 12.68
N SER A 401 5.03 -6.07 12.31
CA SER A 401 3.73 -6.72 12.52
C SER A 401 3.89 -7.89 13.46
N LEU A 402 2.83 -8.24 14.19
CA LEU A 402 2.87 -9.33 15.18
C LEU A 402 1.91 -10.44 14.74
N CYS A 403 2.38 -11.69 14.79
CA CYS A 403 1.64 -12.86 14.34
C CYS A 403 1.79 -14.03 15.31
N ASP A 404 0.81 -14.92 15.40
CA ASP A 404 0.88 -16.13 16.24
C ASP A 404 1.64 -17.29 15.57
N ARG A 405 2.12 -17.10 14.33
CA ARG A 405 2.84 -18.09 13.55
C ARG A 405 3.88 -17.45 12.62
N PRO A 406 4.87 -18.23 12.14
CA PRO A 406 5.78 -17.79 11.11
C PRO A 406 5.06 -17.62 9.76
N PHE A 407 5.45 -16.59 9.02
CA PHE A 407 4.92 -16.27 7.69
C PHE A 407 5.95 -16.45 6.57
N ARG A 408 7.19 -16.74 6.94
CA ARG A 408 8.27 -17.09 6.02
C ARG A 408 8.78 -18.47 6.41
N ALA A 409 9.18 -19.27 5.42
CA ALA A 409 9.83 -20.54 5.70
C ALA A 409 11.08 -20.27 6.55
N ALA A 410 11.32 -21.10 7.56
CA ALA A 410 12.59 -21.07 8.28
C ALA A 410 13.70 -21.38 7.26
N THR A 411 14.45 -20.34 6.87
CA THR A 411 15.61 -20.47 5.98
C THR A 411 16.82 -20.98 6.73
#